data_AF-A0A953N3S2-F1
#
_entry.id   AF-A0A953N3S2-F1
#
_cell.length_a   1.000
_cell.length_b   1.000
_cell.length_c   1.000
_cell.angle_alpha   90.00
_cell.angle_beta   90.00
_cell.angle_gamma   90.00
#
_symmetry.space_group_name_H-M   'P 1'
#
loop_
_entity.id
_entity.type
_entity.pdbx_description
1 polymer ?
#
loop_
_entity_poly.entity_id
_entity_poly.type
_entity_poly.pdbx_seq_one_letter_code
_entity_poly.pdbx_strand_id
1 'polypeptide(L)'
;MKKALLLIGLISQIIIAQVGINTTNPDASAVLDIVSTNAGILVPRMTEAQRTAIASPATGLLVYQTNNTTGFWFYDGSVWASLNTVSAGVEKIDDLTDGKSDSDGTQDGSSVFLGIDAGLYDDSSNNQNVGVGYNSLYSNTTGNNNMAIGYQSLYSNTTGDYNTASGYQSLYSNTTGDYNTAIGYLSLYDNTTGFFNSAIGTFSLYTNTTGHRNTAYGHSSLAYNTTGDTNTAIGYSTLIYNTTGSRNTAIGSYALYDNTTGYGNTAIGHDVLDNNTTGNRNTVSGVESLYANTTGFLNTASGYQALFANSTGNNNTAIGNQSLFNNSTGNNNIAIGNQAQYYNSTGINNTAIGYTAFSTGNTFSNSTALGYDAEPGASNTIRLGNASVSTIGGYSNWSNVSDGRFKNNVKENVIGLDFILKLRPVSYNLDLDAIAQFNKTPDSLRLKDAERLKAIEIQSGFIAQEVEKAAELVGYDFHGVDKPKNPKSHYGLRYAEFVVPLVKAVQEQQEIIESQKEQITLLEARLDRMEALIKDEQ
;
A
#
# COMPACT_ATOMS: atom_id res chain seq x y z
N MET A 1 -123.31 63.03 -18.42
CA MET A 1 -122.71 62.73 -19.74
C MET A 1 -121.28 63.25 -19.77
N LYS A 2 -120.31 62.36 -20.04
CA LYS A 2 -118.96 62.61 -20.62
C LYS A 2 -117.98 63.43 -19.73
N LYS A 3 -116.70 63.08 -19.53
CA LYS A 3 -115.81 61.99 -19.98
C LYS A 3 -114.60 62.03 -19.02
N ALA A 4 -114.06 60.85 -18.68
CA ALA A 4 -112.82 60.68 -17.94
C ALA A 4 -111.60 61.19 -18.72
N LEU A 5 -110.57 61.66 -18.01
CA LEU A 5 -109.20 61.67 -18.53
C LEU A 5 -108.26 61.16 -17.42
N LEU A 6 -107.70 59.99 -17.69
CA LEU A 6 -106.79 59.19 -16.88
C LEU A 6 -105.35 59.63 -17.20
N LEU A 7 -104.62 60.15 -16.22
CA LEU A 7 -103.21 60.51 -16.38
C LEU A 7 -102.34 59.40 -15.78
N ILE A 8 -101.81 58.52 -16.65
CA ILE A 8 -100.87 57.45 -16.29
C ILE A 8 -99.46 58.04 -16.32
N GLY A 9 -98.80 58.12 -15.17
CA GLY A 9 -97.38 58.45 -15.06
C GLY A 9 -96.52 57.21 -15.36
N LEU A 10 -95.70 57.29 -16.42
CA LEU A 10 -94.71 56.27 -16.74
C LEU A 10 -93.57 56.27 -15.70
N ILE A 11 -93.38 55.14 -15.02
CA ILE A 11 -92.17 54.82 -14.28
C ILE A 11 -91.21 54.17 -15.28
N SER A 12 -90.15 54.87 -15.69
CA SER A 12 -89.09 54.29 -16.51
C SER A 12 -88.17 53.44 -15.62
N GLN A 13 -88.27 52.12 -15.72
CA GLN A 13 -87.19 51.24 -15.26
C GLN A 13 -86.13 51.16 -16.37
N ILE A 14 -84.89 51.47 -16.02
CA ILE A 14 -83.73 51.29 -16.91
C ILE A 14 -83.44 49.79 -16.93
N ILE A 15 -83.84 49.12 -18.00
CA ILE A 15 -83.41 47.75 -18.28
C ILE A 15 -82.05 47.85 -18.97
N ILE A 16 -80.98 47.49 -18.27
CA ILE A 16 -79.66 47.32 -18.90
C ILE A 16 -79.73 45.99 -19.65
N ALA A 17 -79.94 46.04 -20.97
CA ALA A 17 -79.88 44.85 -21.80
C ALA A 17 -78.41 44.47 -22.03
N GLN A 18 -78.05 43.24 -21.67
CA GLN A 18 -76.77 42.65 -22.08
C GLN A 18 -76.78 42.43 -23.59
N VAL A 19 -75.65 42.64 -24.24
CA VAL A 19 -75.51 42.40 -25.68
C VAL A 19 -75.08 40.94 -25.86
N GLY A 20 -76.01 40.07 -26.22
CA GLY A 20 -75.70 38.73 -26.72
C GLY A 20 -75.51 38.76 -28.23
N ILE A 21 -74.36 38.30 -28.73
CA ILE A 21 -74.15 38.03 -30.16
C ILE A 21 -74.18 36.51 -30.34
N ASN A 22 -75.19 36.05 -31.07
CA ASN A 22 -75.41 34.63 -31.39
C ASN A 22 -75.67 33.74 -30.14
N THR A 23 -76.15 34.35 -29.06
CA THR A 23 -76.78 33.70 -27.89
C THR A 23 -78.03 34.49 -27.48
N THR A 24 -79.08 33.81 -27.04
CA THR A 24 -80.30 34.42 -26.48
C THR A 24 -80.32 34.45 -24.95
N ASN A 25 -79.31 33.85 -24.32
CA ASN A 25 -79.16 33.80 -22.88
C ASN A 25 -77.71 34.21 -22.52
N PRO A 26 -77.33 35.49 -22.75
CA PRO A 26 -76.00 35.97 -22.40
C PRO A 26 -75.74 35.73 -20.91
N ASP A 27 -74.49 35.38 -20.56
CA ASP A 27 -74.13 35.14 -19.17
C ASP A 27 -74.46 36.38 -18.30
N ALA A 28 -75.10 36.18 -17.15
CA ALA A 28 -75.57 37.26 -16.28
C ALA A 28 -74.45 38.19 -15.77
N SER A 29 -73.19 37.75 -15.88
CA SER A 29 -72.00 38.53 -15.53
C SER A 29 -71.40 39.35 -16.68
N ALA A 30 -71.80 39.10 -17.94
CA ALA A 30 -71.21 39.72 -19.12
C ALA A 30 -72.04 40.89 -19.67
N VAL A 31 -71.40 42.03 -19.98
CA VAL A 31 -72.06 43.13 -20.72
C VAL A 31 -72.17 42.80 -22.21
N LEU A 32 -71.19 42.06 -22.74
CA LEU A 32 -71.15 41.55 -24.11
C LEU A 32 -70.75 40.06 -24.04
N ASP A 33 -71.63 39.18 -24.51
CA ASP A 33 -71.40 37.74 -24.61
C ASP A 33 -71.52 37.31 -26.08
N ILE A 34 -70.48 36.69 -26.61
CA ILE A 34 -70.38 36.32 -28.03
C ILE A 34 -70.16 34.82 -28.11
N VAL A 35 -71.19 34.09 -28.57
CA VAL A 35 -71.14 32.63 -28.70
C VAL A 35 -71.03 32.25 -30.17
N SER A 36 -69.91 31.71 -30.59
CA SER A 36 -69.73 31.20 -31.96
C SER A 36 -68.84 29.97 -31.94
N THR A 37 -69.17 28.99 -32.79
CA THR A 37 -68.39 27.76 -32.94
C THR A 37 -67.47 27.77 -34.17
N ASN A 38 -67.57 28.78 -35.04
CA ASN A 38 -66.85 28.84 -36.32
C ASN A 38 -66.32 30.24 -36.70
N ALA A 39 -66.54 31.27 -35.89
CA ALA A 39 -66.08 32.63 -36.13
C ALA A 39 -65.61 33.29 -34.82
N GLY A 40 -64.60 34.17 -34.92
CA GLY A 40 -64.07 34.92 -33.78
C GLY A 40 -64.38 36.41 -33.84
N ILE A 41 -63.80 37.16 -32.91
CA ILE A 41 -63.90 38.63 -32.88
C ILE A 41 -62.68 39.22 -33.58
N LEU A 42 -62.90 40.03 -34.61
CA LEU A 42 -61.85 40.89 -35.18
C LEU A 42 -61.83 42.22 -34.43
N VAL A 43 -60.86 42.39 -33.53
CA VAL A 43 -60.56 43.68 -32.90
C VAL A 43 -59.89 44.63 -33.91
N PRO A 44 -59.89 45.96 -33.66
CA PRO A 44 -59.19 46.91 -34.53
C PRO A 44 -57.74 46.50 -34.78
N ARG A 45 -57.37 46.39 -36.06
CA ARG A 45 -56.02 46.02 -36.52
C ARG A 45 -55.27 47.26 -36.98
N MET A 46 -54.10 47.52 -36.43
CA MET A 46 -53.37 48.76 -36.69
C MET A 46 -51.85 48.59 -36.52
N THR A 47 -51.05 49.52 -37.04
CA THR A 47 -49.59 49.53 -36.83
C THR A 47 -49.23 50.09 -35.45
N GLU A 48 -48.00 49.88 -34.99
CA GLU A 48 -47.49 50.46 -33.73
C GLU A 48 -47.66 51.98 -33.66
N ALA A 49 -47.34 52.67 -34.76
CA ALA A 49 -47.51 54.12 -34.85
C ALA A 49 -48.99 54.54 -34.73
N GLN A 50 -49.91 53.75 -35.28
CA GLN A 50 -51.35 54.01 -35.16
C GLN A 50 -51.87 53.70 -33.75
N ARG A 51 -51.43 52.62 -33.11
CA ARG A 51 -51.77 52.27 -31.72
C ARG A 51 -51.31 53.35 -30.74
N THR A 52 -50.07 53.78 -30.85
CA THR A 52 -49.48 54.81 -29.97
C THR A 52 -50.05 56.21 -30.22
N ALA A 53 -50.61 56.47 -31.40
CA ALA A 53 -51.31 57.72 -31.72
C ALA A 53 -52.76 57.80 -31.18
N ILE A 54 -53.31 56.75 -30.58
CA ILE A 54 -54.63 56.81 -29.94
C ILE A 54 -54.54 57.78 -28.76
N ALA A 55 -55.22 58.91 -28.86
CA ALA A 55 -55.27 59.91 -27.79
C ALA A 55 -56.19 59.43 -26.65
N SER A 56 -55.67 59.47 -25.42
CA SER A 56 -56.41 59.06 -24.20
C SER A 56 -57.10 57.68 -24.31
N PRO A 57 -56.34 56.61 -24.60
CA PRO A 57 -56.92 55.27 -24.73
C PRO A 57 -57.57 54.84 -23.40
N ALA A 58 -58.73 54.18 -23.49
CA ALA A 58 -59.41 53.67 -22.31
C ALA A 58 -58.64 52.47 -21.71
N THR A 59 -58.60 52.36 -20.38
CA THR A 59 -58.07 51.16 -19.71
C THR A 59 -58.84 49.92 -20.17
N GLY A 60 -58.11 48.87 -20.55
CA GLY A 60 -58.65 47.64 -21.12
C GLY A 60 -58.91 47.70 -22.64
N LEU A 61 -58.61 48.81 -23.32
CA LEU A 61 -58.80 48.93 -24.77
C LEU A 61 -57.92 47.93 -25.51
N LEU A 62 -58.52 46.96 -26.20
CA LEU A 62 -57.84 45.87 -26.91
C LEU A 62 -57.75 46.15 -28.41
N VAL A 63 -56.54 46.01 -28.97
CA VAL A 63 -56.25 46.13 -30.41
C VAL A 63 -55.34 45.00 -30.86
N TYR A 64 -55.21 44.79 -32.16
CA TYR A 64 -54.23 43.86 -32.72
C TYR A 64 -53.19 44.63 -33.55
N GLN A 65 -51.94 44.60 -33.12
CA GLN A 65 -50.83 45.25 -33.81
C GLN A 65 -50.38 44.40 -35.02
N THR A 66 -50.26 45.02 -36.19
CA THR A 66 -49.98 44.34 -37.47
C THR A 66 -48.54 44.41 -37.95
N ASN A 67 -47.68 45.23 -37.32
CA ASN A 67 -46.26 45.34 -37.63
C ASN A 67 -45.37 45.35 -36.38
N ASN A 68 -44.05 45.31 -36.57
CA ASN A 68 -43.05 45.17 -35.51
C ASN A 68 -43.37 43.93 -34.64
N THR A 69 -43.69 44.11 -33.37
CA THR A 69 -44.19 43.04 -32.50
C THR A 69 -45.69 42.81 -32.73
N THR A 70 -46.01 41.94 -33.68
CA THR A 70 -47.41 41.61 -34.03
C THR A 70 -48.10 40.83 -32.90
N GLY A 71 -49.39 41.09 -32.71
CA GLY A 71 -50.17 40.41 -31.67
C GLY A 71 -51.27 41.28 -31.07
N PHE A 72 -51.98 40.73 -30.09
CA PHE A 72 -52.93 41.50 -29.29
C PHE A 72 -52.20 42.43 -28.33
N TRP A 73 -52.68 43.65 -28.19
CA TRP A 73 -52.20 44.66 -27.24
C TRP A 73 -53.38 45.30 -26.55
N PHE A 74 -53.27 45.56 -25.25
CA PHE A 74 -54.27 46.32 -24.49
C PHE A 74 -53.65 47.52 -23.79
N TYR A 75 -54.43 48.57 -23.56
CA TYR A 75 -53.98 49.69 -22.74
C TYR A 75 -54.26 49.41 -21.27
N ASP A 76 -53.23 49.41 -20.42
CA ASP A 76 -53.36 49.07 -18.99
C ASP A 76 -53.82 50.26 -18.12
N GLY A 77 -54.02 51.44 -18.73
CA GLY A 77 -54.33 52.70 -18.06
C GLY A 77 -53.15 53.66 -17.95
N SER A 78 -51.93 53.22 -18.26
CA SER A 78 -50.73 54.06 -18.34
C SER A 78 -49.96 53.84 -19.65
N VAL A 79 -49.74 52.58 -20.04
CA VAL A 79 -49.01 52.19 -21.24
C VAL A 79 -49.77 51.11 -22.01
N TRP A 80 -49.34 50.87 -23.24
CA TRP A 80 -49.82 49.74 -24.02
C TRP A 80 -49.00 48.49 -23.70
N ALA A 81 -49.65 47.41 -23.30
CA ALA A 81 -49.05 46.11 -23.00
C ALA A 81 -49.48 45.05 -24.01
N SER A 82 -48.56 44.15 -24.37
CA SER A 82 -48.86 43.04 -25.29
C SER A 82 -49.54 41.90 -24.52
N LEU A 83 -50.60 41.33 -25.10
CA LEU A 83 -51.27 40.12 -24.61
C LEU A 83 -50.56 38.83 -25.08
N ASN A 84 -49.54 38.95 -25.93
CA ASN A 84 -48.70 37.83 -26.36
C ASN A 84 -47.66 37.47 -25.29
N THR A 85 -48.10 37.19 -24.06
CA THR A 85 -47.32 36.42 -23.09
C THR A 85 -47.64 34.95 -23.26
N VAL A 86 -47.27 34.38 -24.42
CA VAL A 86 -46.85 32.97 -24.40
C VAL A 86 -45.53 32.96 -23.63
N SER A 87 -45.62 32.62 -22.35
CA SER A 87 -44.45 32.40 -21.51
C SER A 87 -43.53 31.33 -22.15
N ALA A 88 -42.26 31.37 -21.74
CA ALA A 88 -41.23 30.36 -21.90
C ALA A 88 -40.29 30.50 -23.11
N GLY A 89 -39.57 31.63 -23.18
CA GLY A 89 -38.14 31.55 -23.47
C GLY A 89 -37.40 31.38 -22.14
N VAL A 90 -37.03 30.15 -21.78
CA VAL A 90 -36.28 29.88 -20.54
C VAL A 90 -34.83 30.35 -20.72
N GLU A 91 -34.50 31.53 -20.19
CA GLU A 91 -33.12 32.06 -20.15
C GLU A 91 -32.49 31.96 -18.74
N LYS A 92 -33.26 31.55 -17.72
CA LYS A 92 -32.87 31.42 -16.31
C LYS A 92 -33.55 30.20 -15.65
N ILE A 93 -33.02 29.76 -14.50
CA ILE A 93 -33.33 28.50 -13.77
C ILE A 93 -34.73 28.47 -13.09
N ASP A 94 -35.48 29.57 -13.17
CA ASP A 94 -36.67 29.87 -12.37
C ASP A 94 -38.00 29.27 -12.90
N ASP A 95 -37.96 28.49 -13.99
CA ASP A 95 -39.10 27.75 -14.58
C ASP A 95 -38.89 26.22 -14.61
N LEU A 96 -37.94 25.67 -13.85
CA LEU A 96 -37.71 24.23 -13.83
C LEU A 96 -38.90 23.49 -13.22
N THR A 97 -39.70 22.82 -14.05
CA THR A 97 -40.76 21.88 -13.62
C THR A 97 -40.26 20.76 -12.69
N ASP A 98 -38.96 20.48 -12.71
CA ASP A 98 -38.25 19.44 -11.95
C ASP A 98 -37.16 20.01 -11.03
N GLY A 99 -37.16 21.34 -10.81
CA GLY A 99 -36.33 22.01 -9.81
C GLY A 99 -37.14 22.25 -8.55
N LYS A 100 -36.80 21.57 -7.45
CA LYS A 100 -37.42 21.72 -6.13
C LYS A 100 -36.38 22.27 -5.18
N SER A 101 -36.63 23.44 -4.59
CA SER A 101 -36.07 23.70 -3.25
C SER A 101 -37.03 23.09 -2.25
N ASP A 102 -36.51 22.42 -1.23
CA ASP A 102 -37.33 22.07 -0.08
C ASP A 102 -37.94 23.36 0.53
N SER A 103 -39.14 23.26 1.06
CA SER A 103 -39.93 24.37 1.58
C SER A 103 -40.60 23.92 2.86
N ASP A 104 -39.83 23.95 3.94
CA ASP A 104 -40.27 23.69 5.31
C ASP A 104 -41.00 24.91 5.94
N GLY A 105 -41.22 25.96 5.14
CA GLY A 105 -41.82 27.22 5.58
C GLY A 105 -40.84 28.20 6.20
N THR A 106 -39.53 27.90 6.20
CA THR A 106 -38.47 28.78 6.70
C THR A 106 -37.52 29.20 5.56
N GLN A 107 -36.61 30.15 5.83
CA GLN A 107 -35.61 30.64 4.85
C GLN A 107 -34.19 30.41 5.37
N ASP A 108 -33.97 29.30 6.09
CA ASP A 108 -32.74 29.06 6.85
C ASP A 108 -31.76 28.06 6.19
N GLY A 109 -32.10 27.49 5.02
CA GLY A 109 -31.17 26.70 4.20
C GLY A 109 -31.66 25.34 3.73
N SER A 110 -32.87 25.26 3.17
CA SER A 110 -33.50 24.03 2.68
C SER A 110 -32.72 23.31 1.56
N SER A 111 -33.00 22.02 1.36
CA SER A 111 -32.40 21.21 0.29
C SER A 111 -32.67 21.75 -1.12
N VAL A 112 -31.78 21.44 -2.08
CA VAL A 112 -31.90 21.80 -3.49
C VAL A 112 -31.86 20.54 -4.35
N PHE A 113 -32.90 20.32 -5.15
CA PHE A 113 -33.03 19.18 -6.04
C PHE A 113 -33.29 19.64 -7.49
N LEU A 114 -32.53 19.12 -8.44
CA LEU A 114 -32.62 19.44 -9.86
C LEU A 114 -32.62 18.15 -10.69
N GLY A 115 -33.74 17.84 -11.34
CA GLY A 115 -33.88 16.67 -12.20
C GLY A 115 -35.05 15.78 -11.79
N ILE A 116 -35.56 15.01 -12.75
CA ILE A 116 -36.70 14.10 -12.53
C ILE A 116 -36.43 13.18 -11.34
N ASP A 117 -37.35 13.19 -10.38
CA ASP A 117 -37.36 12.40 -9.15
C ASP A 117 -36.15 12.63 -8.21
N ALA A 118 -35.39 13.72 -8.40
CA ALA A 118 -34.35 14.11 -7.45
C ALA A 118 -34.98 14.47 -6.09
N GLY A 119 -34.54 13.81 -5.02
CA GLY A 119 -35.09 14.00 -3.67
C GLY A 119 -36.58 13.64 -3.52
N LEU A 120 -37.11 12.71 -4.33
CA LEU A 120 -38.55 12.41 -4.38
C LEU A 120 -39.15 12.04 -3.00
N TYR A 121 -38.43 11.27 -2.19
CA TYR A 121 -38.89 10.83 -0.87
C TYR A 121 -38.36 11.67 0.31
N ASP A 122 -37.81 12.86 0.04
CA ASP A 122 -37.37 13.79 1.07
C ASP A 122 -38.53 14.19 2.00
N ASP A 123 -38.29 14.16 3.31
CA ASP A 123 -39.30 14.43 4.34
C ASP A 123 -39.72 15.90 4.45
N SER A 124 -39.12 16.76 3.63
CA SER A 124 -39.36 18.20 3.58
C SER A 124 -39.01 18.93 4.89
N SER A 125 -38.07 18.36 5.65
CA SER A 125 -37.41 19.06 6.76
C SER A 125 -36.08 19.66 6.32
N ASN A 126 -35.53 20.59 7.11
CA ASN A 126 -34.31 21.34 6.79
C ASN A 126 -33.04 20.45 6.76
N ASN A 127 -32.91 19.66 5.70
CA ASN A 127 -31.88 18.64 5.56
C ASN A 127 -30.60 19.16 4.89
N GLN A 128 -30.62 20.33 4.23
CA GLN A 128 -29.45 20.95 3.56
C GLN A 128 -28.80 20.05 2.49
N ASN A 129 -29.58 19.24 1.78
CA ASN A 129 -29.08 18.36 0.72
C ASN A 129 -28.95 19.07 -0.63
N VAL A 130 -28.07 18.57 -1.51
CA VAL A 130 -27.96 18.98 -2.92
C VAL A 130 -28.06 17.75 -3.80
N GLY A 131 -29.15 17.59 -4.56
CA GLY A 131 -29.34 16.53 -5.55
C GLY A 131 -29.45 17.08 -6.96
N VAL A 132 -28.60 16.63 -7.89
CA VAL A 132 -28.63 17.03 -9.29
C VAL A 132 -28.53 15.82 -10.20
N GLY A 133 -29.57 15.57 -11.00
CA GLY A 133 -29.65 14.47 -11.96
C GLY A 133 -30.81 13.52 -11.66
N TYR A 134 -31.18 12.74 -12.69
CA TYR A 134 -32.26 11.76 -12.61
C TYR A 134 -32.11 10.83 -11.41
N ASN A 135 -33.12 10.80 -10.53
CA ASN A 135 -33.15 9.96 -9.33
C ASN A 135 -31.96 10.16 -8.38
N SER A 136 -31.32 11.34 -8.37
CA SER A 136 -30.32 11.66 -7.34
C SER A 136 -31.00 11.80 -5.98
N LEU A 137 -30.42 11.21 -4.91
CA LEU A 137 -31.02 11.23 -3.56
C LEU A 137 -32.47 10.69 -3.50
N TYR A 138 -32.87 9.82 -4.43
CA TYR A 138 -34.26 9.39 -4.62
C TYR A 138 -34.96 8.94 -3.34
N SER A 139 -34.32 8.05 -2.56
CA SER A 139 -34.89 7.43 -1.36
C SER A 139 -34.62 8.18 -0.05
N ASN A 140 -33.97 9.35 -0.10
CA ASN A 140 -33.52 10.06 1.10
C ASN A 140 -34.73 10.55 1.88
N THR A 141 -34.92 10.07 3.11
CA THR A 141 -36.02 10.51 3.97
C THR A 141 -35.58 11.59 4.93
N THR A 142 -34.61 11.30 5.81
CA THR A 142 -34.18 12.22 6.89
C THR A 142 -32.66 12.47 6.89
N GLY A 143 -31.96 11.96 5.87
CA GLY A 143 -30.51 12.14 5.74
C GLY A 143 -30.18 13.58 5.37
N ASN A 144 -29.15 14.14 6.00
CA ASN A 144 -28.81 15.54 5.97
C ASN A 144 -27.44 15.80 5.35
N ASN A 145 -27.25 17.00 4.82
CA ASN A 145 -25.97 17.52 4.35
C ASN A 145 -25.31 16.64 3.28
N ASN A 146 -26.11 15.97 2.45
CA ASN A 146 -25.65 15.12 1.37
C ASN A 146 -25.55 15.90 0.05
N MET A 147 -24.51 15.62 -0.74
CA MET A 147 -24.36 16.11 -2.10
C MET A 147 -24.38 14.92 -3.07
N ALA A 148 -25.28 14.93 -4.05
CA ALA A 148 -25.46 13.86 -5.03
C ALA A 148 -25.57 14.47 -6.44
N ILE A 149 -24.55 14.33 -7.26
CA ILE A 149 -24.49 14.89 -8.62
C ILE A 149 -24.26 13.77 -9.63
N GLY A 150 -25.24 13.52 -10.49
CA GLY A 150 -25.20 12.51 -11.54
C GLY A 150 -26.38 11.54 -11.48
N TYR A 151 -26.56 10.80 -12.57
CA TYR A 151 -27.63 9.81 -12.71
C TYR A 151 -27.59 8.78 -11.57
N GLN A 152 -28.67 8.72 -10.79
CA GLN A 152 -28.84 7.79 -9.65
C GLN A 152 -27.70 7.84 -8.62
N SER A 153 -27.06 9.00 -8.44
CA SER A 153 -26.12 9.20 -7.34
C SER A 153 -26.86 9.20 -6.00
N LEU A 154 -26.35 8.48 -5.00
CA LEU A 154 -26.98 8.33 -3.66
C LEU A 154 -28.42 7.79 -3.68
N TYR A 155 -28.80 7.01 -4.70
CA TYR A 155 -30.19 6.59 -4.96
C TYR A 155 -30.94 5.98 -3.76
N SER A 156 -30.28 5.07 -3.03
CA SER A 156 -30.91 4.29 -1.96
C SER A 156 -30.75 4.90 -0.57
N ASN A 157 -30.10 6.07 -0.44
CA ASN A 157 -29.83 6.67 0.87
C ASN A 157 -31.15 6.93 1.58
N THR A 158 -31.32 6.52 2.83
CA THR A 158 -32.55 6.77 3.60
C THR A 158 -32.29 7.78 4.71
N THR A 159 -31.30 7.50 5.56
CA THR A 159 -30.99 8.30 6.76
C THR A 159 -29.51 8.65 6.89
N GLY A 160 -28.68 8.26 5.92
CA GLY A 160 -27.25 8.55 5.96
C GLY A 160 -26.95 10.03 5.76
N ASP A 161 -26.02 10.56 6.54
CA ASP A 161 -25.66 11.98 6.60
C ASP A 161 -24.26 12.26 6.01
N TYR A 162 -24.04 13.50 5.58
CA TYR A 162 -22.72 14.04 5.21
C TYR A 162 -22.00 13.28 4.08
N ASN A 163 -22.76 12.70 3.14
CA ASN A 163 -22.19 11.98 2.01
C ASN A 163 -22.00 12.89 0.78
N THR A 164 -20.91 12.72 0.06
CA THR A 164 -20.66 13.35 -1.24
C THR A 164 -20.58 12.29 -2.32
N ALA A 165 -21.49 12.30 -3.29
CA ALA A 165 -21.47 11.44 -4.46
C ALA A 165 -21.50 12.27 -5.75
N SER A 166 -20.56 12.02 -6.65
CA SER A 166 -20.48 12.69 -7.95
C SER A 166 -20.09 11.69 -9.03
N GLY A 167 -21.02 11.36 -9.91
CA GLY A 167 -20.84 10.41 -11.00
C GLY A 167 -22.03 9.48 -11.18
N TYR A 168 -22.11 8.83 -12.34
CA TYR A 168 -23.15 7.84 -12.64
C TYR A 168 -23.13 6.71 -11.59
N GLN A 169 -24.26 6.55 -10.89
CA GLN A 169 -24.48 5.54 -9.86
C GLN A 169 -23.38 5.52 -8.78
N SER A 170 -22.80 6.68 -8.47
CA SER A 170 -21.90 6.82 -7.32
C SER A 170 -22.70 6.67 -6.02
N LEU A 171 -22.20 5.85 -5.10
CA LEU A 171 -22.84 5.58 -3.80
C LEU A 171 -24.29 5.08 -3.88
N TYR A 172 -24.63 4.33 -4.94
CA TYR A 172 -26.01 3.95 -5.31
C TYR A 172 -26.80 3.22 -4.20
N SER A 173 -26.18 2.24 -3.54
CA SER A 173 -26.85 1.34 -2.59
C SER A 173 -26.79 1.81 -1.13
N ASN A 174 -26.21 3.00 -0.85
CA ASN A 174 -26.05 3.47 0.53
C ASN A 174 -27.40 3.61 1.20
N THR A 175 -27.55 3.15 2.44
CA THR A 175 -28.82 3.26 3.18
C THR A 175 -28.66 4.18 4.38
N THR A 176 -27.70 3.87 5.25
CA THR A 176 -27.47 4.55 6.54
C THR A 176 -26.00 4.88 6.78
N GLY A 177 -25.14 4.68 5.77
CA GLY A 177 -23.72 4.99 5.88
C GLY A 177 -23.48 6.50 5.82
N ASP A 178 -22.63 7.00 6.72
CA ASP A 178 -22.35 8.43 6.86
C ASP A 178 -20.94 8.81 6.43
N TYR A 179 -20.73 10.09 6.13
CA TYR A 179 -19.41 10.67 5.88
C TYR A 179 -18.62 9.98 4.74
N ASN A 180 -19.30 9.49 3.71
CA ASN A 180 -18.64 8.90 2.55
C ASN A 180 -18.41 9.93 1.44
N THR A 181 -17.30 9.82 0.73
CA THR A 181 -17.02 10.55 -0.51
C THR A 181 -16.87 9.55 -1.65
N ALA A 182 -17.66 9.67 -2.72
CA ALA A 182 -17.67 8.79 -3.88
C ALA A 182 -17.67 9.62 -5.16
N ILE A 183 -16.53 9.73 -5.84
CA ILE A 183 -16.39 10.53 -7.06
C ILE A 183 -15.92 9.62 -8.20
N GLY A 184 -16.77 9.45 -9.21
CA GLY A 184 -16.49 8.62 -10.39
C GLY A 184 -17.60 7.63 -10.70
N TYR A 185 -17.53 7.05 -11.90
CA TYR A 185 -18.47 6.04 -12.38
C TYR A 185 -18.46 4.81 -11.47
N LEU A 186 -19.62 4.46 -10.88
CA LEU A 186 -19.80 3.32 -9.99
C LEU A 186 -18.82 3.30 -8.80
N SER A 187 -18.39 4.46 -8.32
CA SER A 187 -17.61 4.56 -7.07
C SER A 187 -18.51 4.25 -5.87
N LEU A 188 -18.04 3.39 -4.95
CA LEU A 188 -18.75 2.98 -3.74
C LEU A 188 -20.18 2.40 -3.97
N TYR A 189 -20.40 1.75 -5.11
CA TYR A 189 -21.74 1.37 -5.60
C TYR A 189 -22.58 0.51 -4.64
N ASP A 190 -22.01 -0.54 -4.04
CA ASP A 190 -22.71 -1.46 -3.14
C ASP A 190 -22.64 -1.08 -1.64
N ASN A 191 -22.12 0.11 -1.29
CA ASN A 191 -22.05 0.53 0.12
C ASN A 191 -23.44 0.53 0.73
N THR A 192 -23.63 -0.07 1.90
CA THR A 192 -24.95 -0.11 2.57
C THR A 192 -24.92 0.70 3.86
N THR A 193 -23.99 0.37 4.76
CA THR A 193 -23.85 0.97 6.11
C THR A 193 -22.41 1.39 6.42
N GLY A 194 -21.47 1.15 5.50
CA GLY A 194 -20.08 1.59 5.64
C GLY A 194 -19.99 3.12 5.72
N PHE A 195 -19.08 3.62 6.55
CA PHE A 195 -18.95 5.05 6.87
C PHE A 195 -17.49 5.51 6.83
N PHE A 196 -17.26 6.82 6.68
CA PHE A 196 -15.92 7.41 6.51
C PHE A 196 -15.10 6.81 5.37
N ASN A 197 -15.71 6.39 4.26
CA ASN A 197 -14.98 5.93 3.09
C ASN A 197 -14.74 7.07 2.10
N SER A 198 -13.57 7.10 1.45
CA SER A 198 -13.25 8.03 0.38
C SER A 198 -12.84 7.26 -0.88
N ALA A 199 -13.67 7.29 -1.90
CA ALA A 199 -13.54 6.57 -3.16
C ALA A 199 -13.51 7.56 -4.32
N ILE A 200 -12.38 7.70 -5.00
CA ILE A 200 -12.20 8.60 -6.12
C ILE A 200 -11.62 7.82 -7.30
N GLY A 201 -12.41 7.65 -8.34
CA GLY A 201 -12.06 6.89 -9.54
C GLY A 201 -13.15 5.90 -9.92
N THR A 202 -13.17 5.52 -11.20
CA THR A 202 -14.08 4.51 -11.74
C THR A 202 -13.93 3.18 -10.99
N PHE A 203 -15.03 2.61 -10.50
CA PHE A 203 -15.08 1.34 -9.74
C PHE A 203 -14.26 1.33 -8.44
N SER A 204 -13.85 2.48 -7.91
CA SER A 204 -13.21 2.52 -6.59
C SER A 204 -14.18 2.04 -5.50
N LEU A 205 -13.75 1.06 -4.69
CA LEU A 205 -14.57 0.46 -3.62
C LEU A 205 -15.96 -0.07 -4.09
N TYR A 206 -16.05 -0.56 -5.32
CA TYR A 206 -17.30 -0.96 -5.98
C TYR A 206 -18.22 -1.86 -5.13
N THR A 207 -17.70 -2.94 -4.53
CA THR A 207 -18.51 -3.90 -3.75
C THR A 207 -18.46 -3.70 -2.23
N ASN A 208 -17.95 -2.57 -1.74
CA ASN A 208 -17.86 -2.32 -0.29
C ASN A 208 -19.27 -2.37 0.29
N THR A 209 -19.55 -3.19 1.30
CA THR A 209 -20.90 -3.26 1.89
C THR A 209 -20.96 -2.57 3.25
N THR A 210 -20.07 -2.96 4.18
CA THR A 210 -20.04 -2.47 5.58
C THR A 210 -18.64 -2.01 6.01
N GLY A 211 -17.63 -2.18 5.16
CA GLY A 211 -16.28 -1.67 5.41
C GLY A 211 -16.29 -0.17 5.62
N HIS A 212 -15.45 0.32 6.54
CA HIS A 212 -15.40 1.72 6.95
C HIS A 212 -13.97 2.23 7.04
N ARG A 213 -13.80 3.54 7.00
CA ARG A 213 -12.49 4.22 7.06
C ARG A 213 -11.52 3.80 5.95
N ASN A 214 -12.03 3.45 4.76
CA ASN A 214 -11.20 3.11 3.61
C ASN A 214 -10.94 4.34 2.72
N THR A 215 -9.75 4.44 2.16
CA THR A 215 -9.37 5.44 1.13
C THR A 215 -8.96 4.70 -0.13
N ALA A 216 -9.63 4.95 -1.25
CA ALA A 216 -9.45 4.25 -2.53
C ALA A 216 -9.40 5.25 -3.70
N TYR A 217 -8.19 5.62 -4.13
CA TYR A 217 -7.97 6.61 -5.19
C TYR A 217 -7.34 5.96 -6.42
N GLY A 218 -8.08 5.92 -7.53
CA GLY A 218 -7.66 5.33 -8.80
C GLY A 218 -8.68 4.34 -9.36
N HIS A 219 -8.53 3.99 -10.63
CA HIS A 219 -9.42 3.03 -11.31
C HIS A 219 -9.33 1.66 -10.64
N SER A 220 -10.49 1.12 -10.24
CA SER A 220 -10.63 -0.19 -9.58
C SER A 220 -9.77 -0.35 -8.31
N SER A 221 -9.39 0.76 -7.67
CA SER A 221 -8.72 0.71 -6.37
C SER A 221 -9.67 0.14 -5.31
N LEU A 222 -9.22 -0.91 -4.62
CA LEU A 222 -9.96 -1.56 -3.54
C LEU A 222 -11.37 -2.06 -3.95
N ALA A 223 -11.56 -2.39 -5.24
CA ALA A 223 -12.88 -2.57 -5.84
C ALA A 223 -13.71 -3.69 -5.21
N TYR A 224 -13.10 -4.82 -4.84
CA TYR A 224 -13.79 -5.98 -4.28
C TYR A 224 -13.77 -6.08 -2.75
N ASN A 225 -13.49 -4.96 -2.06
CA ASN A 225 -13.65 -4.89 -0.60
C ASN A 225 -15.09 -5.16 -0.22
N THR A 226 -15.32 -5.99 0.80
CA THR A 226 -16.68 -6.27 1.30
C THR A 226 -16.86 -5.68 2.69
N THR A 227 -16.00 -6.08 3.64
CA THR A 227 -16.09 -5.71 5.06
C THR A 227 -14.77 -5.19 5.63
N GLY A 228 -13.67 -5.26 4.87
CA GLY A 228 -12.35 -4.77 5.30
C GLY A 228 -12.39 -3.29 5.65
N ASP A 229 -11.65 -2.91 6.68
CA ASP A 229 -11.65 -1.57 7.25
C ASP A 229 -10.26 -0.95 7.32
N THR A 230 -10.20 0.38 7.39
CA THR A 230 -8.96 1.13 7.62
C THR A 230 -7.89 0.85 6.54
N ASN A 231 -8.28 0.62 5.28
CA ASN A 231 -7.34 0.41 4.18
C ASN A 231 -7.09 1.72 3.41
N THR A 232 -5.86 1.93 2.95
CA THR A 232 -5.48 2.99 2.02
C THR A 232 -4.98 2.34 0.73
N ALA A 233 -5.63 2.60 -0.40
CA ALA A 233 -5.29 2.10 -1.72
C ALA A 233 -5.22 3.27 -2.71
N ILE A 234 -4.03 3.57 -3.24
CA ILE A 234 -3.82 4.68 -4.16
C ILE A 234 -3.07 4.17 -5.39
N GLY A 235 -3.72 4.14 -6.55
CA GLY A 235 -3.15 3.64 -7.79
C GLY A 235 -4.15 2.88 -8.65
N TYR A 236 -3.66 2.38 -9.79
CA TYR A 236 -4.45 1.55 -10.70
C TYR A 236 -4.53 0.11 -10.16
N SER A 237 -5.76 -0.40 -9.96
CA SER A 237 -6.02 -1.78 -9.49
C SER A 237 -5.30 -2.17 -8.20
N THR A 238 -5.02 -1.20 -7.32
CA THR A 238 -4.37 -1.41 -6.02
C THR A 238 -5.36 -2.08 -5.03
N LEU A 239 -4.94 -3.13 -4.31
CA LEU A 239 -5.80 -3.93 -3.42
C LEU A 239 -7.13 -4.42 -4.05
N ILE A 240 -7.18 -4.64 -5.35
CA ILE A 240 -8.45 -4.86 -6.05
C ILE A 240 -9.26 -6.03 -5.46
N TYR A 241 -8.62 -7.14 -5.07
CA TYR A 241 -9.28 -8.34 -4.56
C TYR A 241 -9.38 -8.45 -3.03
N ASN A 242 -9.09 -7.36 -2.29
CA ASN A 242 -9.23 -7.36 -0.84
C ASN A 242 -10.67 -7.62 -0.47
N THR A 243 -10.98 -8.67 0.30
CA THR A 243 -12.37 -8.98 0.70
C THR A 243 -12.64 -8.51 2.11
N THR A 244 -11.83 -8.97 3.07
CA THR A 244 -11.98 -8.73 4.52
C THR A 244 -10.70 -8.22 5.19
N GLY A 245 -9.60 -8.10 4.44
CA GLY A 245 -8.33 -7.59 4.98
C GLY A 245 -8.47 -6.15 5.46
N SER A 246 -7.84 -5.85 6.59
CA SER A 246 -7.91 -4.52 7.24
C SER A 246 -6.52 -3.93 7.49
N ARG A 247 -6.47 -2.61 7.66
CA ARG A 247 -5.23 -1.88 8.03
C ARG A 247 -4.09 -2.05 7.03
N ASN A 248 -4.40 -2.18 5.75
CA ASN A 248 -3.39 -2.22 4.69
C ASN A 248 -3.18 -0.83 4.09
N THR A 249 -1.93 -0.47 3.82
CA THR A 249 -1.55 0.72 3.07
C THR A 249 -0.88 0.29 1.78
N ALA A 250 -1.47 0.59 0.63
CA ALA A 250 -0.87 0.35 -0.68
C ALA A 250 -0.90 1.57 -1.57
N ILE A 251 0.24 1.85 -2.19
CA ILE A 251 0.42 3.00 -3.06
C ILE A 251 1.23 2.55 -4.27
N GLY A 252 0.63 2.63 -5.46
CA GLY A 252 1.23 2.21 -6.72
C GLY A 252 0.36 1.19 -7.46
N SER A 253 0.56 1.08 -8.78
CA SER A 253 -0.21 0.16 -9.61
C SER A 253 0.03 -1.29 -9.19
N TYR A 254 -1.07 -2.04 -9.05
CA TYR A 254 -1.07 -3.46 -8.67
C TYR A 254 -0.41 -3.78 -7.32
N ALA A 255 -0.16 -2.79 -6.45
CA ALA A 255 0.28 -3.07 -5.09
C ALA A 255 -0.80 -3.85 -4.33
N LEU A 256 -0.43 -4.99 -3.74
CA LEU A 256 -1.32 -5.92 -3.02
C LEU A 256 -2.53 -6.41 -3.86
N TYR A 257 -2.35 -6.61 -5.17
CA TYR A 257 -3.42 -6.95 -6.13
C TYR A 257 -4.31 -8.13 -5.68
N ASP A 258 -3.72 -9.27 -5.32
CA ASP A 258 -4.44 -10.49 -4.91
C ASP A 258 -4.67 -10.62 -3.39
N ASN A 259 -4.48 -9.54 -2.61
CA ASN A 259 -4.76 -9.57 -1.17
C ASN A 259 -6.21 -9.92 -0.94
N THR A 260 -6.51 -10.98 -0.17
CA THR A 260 -7.89 -11.37 0.14
C THR A 260 -8.23 -11.05 1.59
N THR A 261 -7.46 -11.58 2.53
CA THR A 261 -7.69 -11.44 3.98
C THR A 261 -6.46 -10.95 4.75
N GLY A 262 -5.33 -10.77 4.07
CA GLY A 262 -4.10 -10.26 4.67
C GLY A 262 -4.32 -8.88 5.29
N TYR A 263 -3.71 -8.65 6.47
CA TYR A 263 -3.90 -7.42 7.23
C TYR A 263 -2.59 -6.79 7.69
N GLY A 264 -2.62 -5.48 7.91
CA GLY A 264 -1.48 -4.73 8.46
C GLY A 264 -0.29 -4.63 7.50
N ASN A 265 -0.48 -4.78 6.20
CA ASN A 265 0.60 -4.70 5.22
C ASN A 265 0.82 -3.25 4.75
N THR A 266 2.08 -2.85 4.55
CA THR A 266 2.46 -1.60 3.89
C THR A 266 3.17 -1.95 2.58
N ALA A 267 2.65 -1.50 1.44
CA ALA A 267 3.13 -1.86 0.11
C ALA A 267 3.24 -0.61 -0.79
N ILE A 268 4.45 -0.12 -1.02
CA ILE A 268 4.67 1.12 -1.79
C ILE A 268 5.50 0.85 -3.04
N GLY A 269 4.87 0.97 -4.21
CA GLY A 269 5.48 0.87 -5.53
C GLY A 269 4.69 -0.01 -6.51
N HIS A 270 5.33 -0.43 -7.60
CA HIS A 270 4.68 -1.19 -8.68
C HIS A 270 4.82 -2.70 -8.44
N ASP A 271 3.72 -3.45 -8.55
CA ASP A 271 3.68 -4.92 -8.37
C ASP A 271 4.31 -5.40 -7.03
N VAL A 272 4.21 -4.59 -5.98
CA VAL A 272 4.68 -4.99 -4.65
C VAL A 272 3.63 -5.85 -3.97
N LEU A 273 4.03 -7.01 -3.42
CA LEU A 273 3.11 -7.97 -2.80
C LEU A 273 1.93 -8.42 -3.71
N ASP A 274 2.13 -8.43 -5.03
CA ASP A 274 1.09 -8.71 -6.04
C ASP A 274 0.28 -9.98 -5.73
N ASN A 275 0.96 -11.09 -5.43
CA ASN A 275 0.32 -12.40 -5.17
C ASN A 275 -0.05 -12.64 -3.69
N ASN A 276 0.08 -11.63 -2.80
CA ASN A 276 -0.18 -11.81 -1.37
C ASN A 276 -1.63 -12.16 -1.16
N THR A 277 -1.97 -13.34 -0.62
CA THR A 277 -3.37 -13.70 -0.36
C THR A 277 -3.77 -13.46 1.10
N THR A 278 -2.98 -13.99 2.03
CA THR A 278 -3.28 -13.97 3.49
C THR A 278 -2.07 -13.57 4.35
N GLY A 279 -0.95 -13.21 3.71
CA GLY A 279 0.24 -12.72 4.41
C GLY A 279 -0.04 -11.41 5.15
N ASN A 280 0.53 -11.28 6.34
CA ASN A 280 0.21 -10.21 7.29
C ASN A 280 1.47 -9.45 7.72
N ARG A 281 1.29 -8.17 8.06
CA ARG A 281 2.34 -7.34 8.67
C ARG A 281 3.64 -7.29 7.86
N ASN A 282 3.54 -7.34 6.53
CA ASN A 282 4.68 -7.14 5.65
C ASN A 282 4.89 -5.64 5.37
N THR A 283 6.14 -5.19 5.33
CA THR A 283 6.50 -3.81 5.00
C THR A 283 7.39 -3.79 3.76
N VAL A 284 6.86 -3.27 2.66
CA VAL A 284 7.46 -3.43 1.33
C VAL A 284 7.50 -2.11 0.58
N SER A 285 8.66 -1.80 0.00
CA SER A 285 8.85 -0.63 -0.86
C SER A 285 9.76 -0.94 -2.05
N GLY A 286 9.37 -0.59 -3.27
CA GLY A 286 10.19 -0.81 -4.46
C GLY A 286 9.37 -1.24 -5.66
N VAL A 287 9.98 -1.95 -6.60
CA VAL A 287 9.29 -2.49 -7.78
C VAL A 287 9.49 -3.99 -7.76
N GLU A 288 8.39 -4.73 -7.89
CA GLU A 288 8.36 -6.20 -7.81
C GLU A 288 8.98 -6.75 -6.50
N SER A 289 9.04 -5.95 -5.45
CA SER A 289 9.54 -6.38 -4.14
C SER A 289 8.49 -7.29 -3.49
N LEU A 290 8.93 -8.44 -2.97
CA LEU A 290 8.06 -9.43 -2.35
C LEU A 290 6.88 -9.89 -3.24
N TYR A 291 7.08 -9.91 -4.56
CA TYR A 291 6.07 -10.14 -5.61
C TYR A 291 5.26 -11.45 -5.43
N ALA A 292 5.95 -12.56 -5.13
CA ALA A 292 5.36 -13.89 -5.11
C ALA A 292 4.82 -14.34 -3.73
N ASN A 293 4.78 -13.45 -2.74
CA ASN A 293 4.31 -13.81 -1.39
C ASN A 293 2.88 -14.27 -1.44
N THR A 294 2.54 -15.39 -0.80
CA THR A 294 1.14 -15.84 -0.69
C THR A 294 0.68 -15.75 0.76
N THR A 295 1.43 -16.34 1.69
CA THR A 295 1.05 -16.45 3.11
C THR A 295 2.13 -15.95 4.08
N GLY A 296 3.32 -15.60 3.57
CA GLY A 296 4.43 -15.13 4.39
C GLY A 296 4.08 -13.87 5.18
N PHE A 297 4.53 -13.79 6.43
CA PHE A 297 4.25 -12.70 7.35
C PHE A 297 5.51 -12.09 7.98
N LEU A 298 5.39 -10.85 8.46
CA LEU A 298 6.46 -10.10 9.12
C LEU A 298 7.73 -9.96 8.25
N ASN A 299 7.59 -9.86 6.92
CA ASN A 299 8.72 -9.62 6.04
C ASN A 299 8.90 -8.12 5.77
N THR A 300 10.16 -7.68 5.71
CA THR A 300 10.55 -6.33 5.30
C THR A 300 11.32 -6.44 3.97
N ALA A 301 10.84 -5.81 2.90
CA ALA A 301 11.52 -5.83 1.60
C ALA A 301 11.64 -4.42 1.00
N SER A 302 12.86 -4.01 0.64
CA SER A 302 13.10 -2.68 0.07
C SER A 302 14.09 -2.72 -1.10
N GLY A 303 13.64 -2.36 -2.30
CA GLY A 303 14.46 -2.29 -3.52
C GLY A 303 13.95 -3.16 -4.66
N TYR A 304 14.42 -2.92 -5.88
CA TYR A 304 14.00 -3.66 -7.08
C TYR A 304 14.18 -5.17 -6.88
N GLN A 305 13.07 -5.92 -6.96
CA GLN A 305 13.02 -7.37 -6.79
C GLN A 305 13.62 -7.91 -5.48
N ALA A 306 13.65 -7.10 -4.42
CA ALA A 306 14.00 -7.58 -3.08
C ALA A 306 12.98 -8.66 -2.65
N LEU A 307 13.46 -9.82 -2.22
CA LEU A 307 12.63 -10.93 -1.73
C LEU A 307 11.57 -11.44 -2.74
N PHE A 308 11.84 -11.28 -4.04
CA PHE A 308 10.89 -11.50 -5.15
C PHE A 308 10.14 -12.85 -5.08
N ALA A 309 10.84 -13.96 -4.87
CA ALA A 309 10.27 -15.31 -4.97
C ALA A 309 9.69 -15.87 -3.66
N ASN A 310 9.63 -15.09 -2.58
CA ASN A 310 9.16 -15.59 -1.28
C ASN A 310 7.70 -15.95 -1.35
N SER A 311 7.36 -17.20 -1.03
CA SER A 311 5.98 -17.69 -1.06
C SER A 311 5.37 -17.73 0.35
N THR A 312 6.07 -18.36 1.29
CA THR A 312 5.57 -18.65 2.65
C THR A 312 6.60 -18.34 3.75
N GLY A 313 7.79 -17.85 3.38
CA GLY A 313 8.83 -17.48 4.32
C GLY A 313 8.43 -16.27 5.16
N ASN A 314 8.87 -16.26 6.42
CA ASN A 314 8.47 -15.33 7.45
C ASN A 314 9.67 -14.65 8.10
N ASN A 315 9.45 -13.46 8.65
CA ASN A 315 10.45 -12.70 9.41
C ASN A 315 11.75 -12.44 8.63
N ASN A 316 11.67 -12.29 7.30
CA ASN A 316 12.83 -11.98 6.48
C ASN A 316 12.99 -10.47 6.30
N THR A 317 14.23 -9.98 6.29
CA THR A 317 14.58 -8.60 5.93
C THR A 317 15.45 -8.62 4.69
N ALA A 318 14.99 -8.00 3.61
CA ALA A 318 15.69 -7.91 2.32
C ALA A 318 15.78 -6.45 1.87
N ILE A 319 16.97 -5.85 1.91
CA ILE A 319 17.19 -4.45 1.55
C ILE A 319 18.29 -4.36 0.50
N GLY A 320 17.93 -4.00 -0.72
CA GLY A 320 18.84 -3.90 -1.86
C GLY A 320 18.22 -4.43 -3.14
N ASN A 321 18.85 -4.11 -4.28
CA ASN A 321 18.48 -4.70 -5.56
C ASN A 321 18.74 -6.22 -5.52
N GLN A 322 17.69 -7.00 -5.78
CA GLN A 322 17.73 -8.47 -5.80
C GLN A 322 18.29 -9.11 -4.52
N SER A 323 18.18 -8.43 -3.36
CA SER A 323 18.52 -9.04 -2.08
C SER A 323 17.53 -10.16 -1.76
N LEU A 324 18.03 -11.34 -1.37
CA LEU A 324 17.23 -12.51 -1.00
C LEU A 324 16.23 -12.95 -2.10
N PHE A 325 16.58 -12.73 -3.36
CA PHE A 325 15.70 -12.86 -4.53
C PHE A 325 15.00 -14.22 -4.63
N ASN A 326 15.71 -15.34 -4.48
CA ASN A 326 15.18 -16.70 -4.68
C ASN A 326 14.57 -17.35 -3.42
N ASN A 327 14.47 -16.63 -2.29
CA ASN A 327 13.95 -17.24 -1.06
C ASN A 327 12.53 -17.68 -1.30
N SER A 328 12.21 -18.96 -1.07
CA SER A 328 10.85 -19.49 -1.29
C SER A 328 10.12 -19.70 0.03
N THR A 329 10.78 -20.37 0.98
CA THR A 329 10.20 -20.75 2.28
C THR A 329 11.13 -20.48 3.47
N GLY A 330 12.34 -19.96 3.23
CA GLY A 330 13.31 -19.64 4.28
C GLY A 330 12.77 -18.57 5.22
N ASN A 331 13.08 -18.72 6.51
CA ASN A 331 12.61 -17.84 7.60
C ASN A 331 13.79 -17.16 8.30
N ASN A 332 13.53 -16.00 8.90
CA ASN A 332 14.47 -15.27 9.75
C ASN A 332 15.81 -14.94 9.08
N ASN A 333 15.78 -14.64 7.77
CA ASN A 333 16.98 -14.25 7.04
C ASN A 333 17.10 -12.72 6.95
N ILE A 334 18.30 -12.20 7.10
CA ILE A 334 18.63 -10.79 6.89
C ILE A 334 19.57 -10.71 5.68
N ALA A 335 19.17 -10.00 4.63
CA ALA A 335 19.98 -9.75 3.45
C ALA A 335 19.98 -8.24 3.15
N ILE A 336 21.14 -7.60 3.30
CA ILE A 336 21.29 -6.15 3.09
C ILE A 336 22.45 -5.92 2.12
N GLY A 337 22.13 -5.42 0.93
CA GLY A 337 23.08 -5.19 -0.16
C GLY A 337 22.55 -5.67 -1.50
N ASN A 338 23.14 -5.17 -2.58
CA ASN A 338 22.84 -5.68 -3.93
C ASN A 338 23.23 -7.16 -4.02
N GLN A 339 22.26 -7.99 -4.43
CA GLN A 339 22.40 -9.44 -4.56
C GLN A 339 22.88 -10.16 -3.28
N ALA A 340 22.70 -9.54 -2.10
CA ALA A 340 22.96 -10.20 -0.84
C ALA A 340 22.03 -11.41 -0.70
N GLN A 341 22.60 -12.58 -0.44
CA GLN A 341 21.87 -13.85 -0.29
C GLN A 341 20.97 -14.26 -1.48
N TYR A 342 21.34 -13.85 -2.70
CA TYR A 342 20.51 -14.00 -3.92
C TYR A 342 19.94 -15.41 -4.15
N TYR A 343 20.72 -16.46 -3.86
CA TYR A 343 20.37 -17.85 -4.17
C TYR A 343 19.76 -18.64 -3.01
N ASN A 344 19.51 -18.03 -1.84
CA ASN A 344 18.82 -18.74 -0.75
C ASN A 344 17.43 -19.17 -1.20
N SER A 345 17.06 -20.43 -0.95
CA SER A 345 15.74 -20.96 -1.30
C SER A 345 14.96 -21.37 -0.05
N THR A 346 15.60 -22.12 0.85
CA THR A 346 14.98 -22.66 2.07
C THR A 346 15.82 -22.45 3.33
N GLY A 347 17.03 -21.89 3.21
CA GLY A 347 17.89 -21.63 4.35
C GLY A 347 17.26 -20.67 5.37
N ILE A 348 17.59 -20.87 6.65
CA ILE A 348 16.98 -20.13 7.77
C ILE A 348 18.01 -19.51 8.71
N ASN A 349 17.61 -18.46 9.41
CA ASN A 349 18.43 -17.80 10.44
C ASN A 349 19.80 -17.33 9.90
N ASN A 350 19.85 -16.86 8.65
CA ASN A 350 21.08 -16.36 8.05
C ASN A 350 21.16 -14.83 8.10
N THR A 351 22.39 -14.31 8.11
CA THR A 351 22.66 -12.88 7.96
C THR A 351 23.66 -12.67 6.83
N ALA A 352 23.32 -11.84 5.85
CA ALA A 352 24.16 -11.48 4.72
C ALA A 352 24.15 -9.95 4.57
N ILE A 353 25.29 -9.31 4.79
CA ILE A 353 25.40 -7.85 4.70
C ILE A 353 26.60 -7.50 3.82
N GLY A 354 26.35 -6.91 2.66
CA GLY A 354 27.36 -6.53 1.67
C GLY A 354 26.90 -6.80 0.23
N TYR A 355 27.57 -6.16 -0.73
CA TYR A 355 27.39 -6.48 -2.15
C TYR A 355 27.84 -7.92 -2.41
N THR A 356 26.95 -8.71 -3.02
CA THR A 356 27.11 -10.16 -3.30
C THR A 356 27.48 -11.02 -2.09
N ALA A 357 27.22 -10.54 -0.86
CA ALA A 357 27.46 -11.33 0.35
C ALA A 357 26.56 -12.56 0.37
N PHE A 358 27.10 -13.72 0.73
CA PHE A 358 26.38 -14.99 0.88
C PHE A 358 25.67 -15.44 -0.42
N SER A 359 26.34 -15.28 -1.57
CA SER A 359 25.86 -15.70 -2.89
C SER A 359 25.80 -17.23 -3.08
N THR A 360 26.27 -18.03 -2.12
CA THR A 360 26.30 -19.49 -2.20
C THR A 360 25.46 -20.13 -1.07
N GLY A 361 25.07 -21.40 -1.24
CA GLY A 361 24.42 -22.14 -0.15
C GLY A 361 22.92 -21.93 0.00
N ASN A 362 22.14 -22.43 -0.98
CA ASN A 362 20.70 -22.22 -1.08
C ASN A 362 19.87 -22.76 0.12
N THR A 363 20.48 -23.60 0.96
CA THR A 363 19.85 -24.28 2.10
C THR A 363 20.64 -24.10 3.41
N PHE A 364 21.70 -23.28 3.39
CA PHE A 364 22.51 -23.06 4.59
C PHE A 364 21.67 -22.39 5.67
N SER A 365 22.00 -22.68 6.92
CA SER A 365 21.24 -22.18 8.06
C SER A 365 22.16 -21.80 9.20
N ASN A 366 21.73 -20.82 10.01
CA ASN A 366 22.51 -20.30 11.12
C ASN A 366 23.92 -19.84 10.69
N SER A 367 24.00 -19.13 9.55
CA SER A 367 25.27 -18.65 9.01
C SER A 367 25.26 -17.14 8.82
N THR A 368 26.41 -16.51 9.02
CA THR A 368 26.59 -15.06 8.87
C THR A 368 27.68 -14.75 7.87
N ALA A 369 27.41 -13.84 6.94
CA ALA A 369 28.35 -13.28 5.99
C ALA A 369 28.32 -11.74 6.10
N LEU A 370 29.45 -11.14 6.45
CA LEU A 370 29.58 -9.69 6.56
C LEU A 370 30.72 -9.20 5.69
N GLY A 371 30.43 -8.38 4.69
CA GLY A 371 31.40 -7.78 3.78
C GLY A 371 31.12 -8.10 2.31
N TYR A 372 31.80 -7.36 1.43
CA TYR A 372 31.81 -7.62 -0.01
C TYR A 372 32.27 -9.05 -0.30
N ASP A 373 31.44 -9.80 -1.03
CA ASP A 373 31.73 -11.17 -1.45
C ASP A 373 32.12 -12.12 -0.28
N ALA A 374 31.53 -11.91 0.90
CA ALA A 374 31.73 -12.80 2.03
C ALA A 374 30.92 -14.09 1.82
N GLU A 375 31.59 -15.25 1.75
CA GLU A 375 30.95 -16.55 1.49
C GLU A 375 31.15 -17.55 2.64
N PRO A 376 30.10 -17.90 3.40
CA PRO A 376 30.13 -19.01 4.35
C PRO A 376 30.14 -20.36 3.61
N GLY A 377 31.06 -21.26 3.96
CA GLY A 377 31.19 -22.55 3.28
C GLY A 377 30.18 -23.63 3.70
N ALA A 378 29.43 -23.41 4.78
CA ALA A 378 28.46 -24.35 5.34
C ALA A 378 27.50 -23.66 6.33
N SER A 379 26.46 -24.38 6.78
CA SER A 379 25.64 -24.01 7.94
C SER A 379 26.47 -23.89 9.23
N ASN A 380 26.01 -23.07 10.17
CA ASN A 380 26.66 -22.82 11.47
C ASN A 380 28.07 -22.19 11.35
N THR A 381 28.26 -21.30 10.38
CA THR A 381 29.55 -20.62 10.17
C THR A 381 29.39 -19.12 10.04
N ILE A 382 30.42 -18.39 10.48
CA ILE A 382 30.51 -16.95 10.32
C ILE A 382 31.70 -16.65 9.41
N ARG A 383 31.46 -15.84 8.38
CA ARG A 383 32.47 -15.31 7.48
C ARG A 383 32.51 -13.78 7.57
N LEU A 384 33.66 -13.24 7.93
CA LEU A 384 33.93 -11.80 7.97
C LEU A 384 34.86 -11.44 6.79
N GLY A 385 34.27 -10.86 5.75
CA GLY A 385 34.91 -10.47 4.50
C GLY A 385 35.36 -11.64 3.61
N ASN A 386 36.14 -11.31 2.59
CA ASN A 386 36.60 -12.24 1.56
C ASN A 386 38.11 -12.52 1.68
N ALA A 387 38.69 -13.22 0.69
CA ALA A 387 40.10 -13.62 0.70
C ALA A 387 41.08 -12.44 0.63
N SER A 388 40.64 -11.27 0.18
CA SER A 388 41.48 -10.06 0.06
C SER A 388 41.61 -9.25 1.36
N VAL A 389 40.86 -9.62 2.41
CA VAL A 389 40.95 -8.95 3.72
C VAL A 389 42.36 -9.11 4.30
N SER A 390 43.01 -7.98 4.60
CA SER A 390 44.36 -7.95 5.16
C SER A 390 44.39 -8.19 6.66
N THR A 391 43.48 -7.54 7.40
CA THR A 391 43.38 -7.61 8.86
C THR A 391 41.93 -7.59 9.32
N ILE A 392 41.63 -8.29 10.41
CA ILE A 392 40.35 -8.20 11.14
C ILE A 392 40.67 -7.56 12.49
N GLY A 393 40.35 -6.29 12.65
CA GLY A 393 40.72 -5.49 13.82
C GLY A 393 39.61 -5.40 14.88
N GLY A 394 40.02 -5.28 16.15
CA GLY A 394 39.17 -4.99 17.30
C GLY A 394 40.03 -4.52 18.48
N TYR A 395 39.48 -3.72 19.40
CA TYR A 395 40.20 -3.31 20.61
C TYR A 395 40.36 -4.46 21.61
N SER A 396 39.34 -5.30 21.74
CA SER A 396 39.30 -6.46 22.64
C SER A 396 39.51 -7.78 21.87
N ASN A 397 40.14 -8.75 22.52
CA ASN A 397 40.31 -10.10 21.98
C ASN A 397 39.01 -10.92 22.01
N TRP A 398 38.98 -12.03 21.27
CA TRP A 398 37.89 -13.00 21.30
C TRP A 398 37.90 -13.82 22.59
N SER A 399 36.74 -13.94 23.25
CA SER A 399 36.55 -14.79 24.42
C SER A 399 35.74 -16.04 24.07
N ASN A 400 36.21 -17.20 24.51
CA ASN A 400 35.45 -18.45 24.46
C ASN A 400 34.81 -18.72 25.82
N VAL A 401 33.58 -19.22 25.85
CA VAL A 401 32.93 -19.68 27.09
C VAL A 401 33.72 -20.88 27.64
N SER A 402 34.27 -20.75 28.84
CA SER A 402 35.16 -21.76 29.45
C SER A 402 34.90 -21.96 30.95
N ASP A 403 33.73 -21.57 31.44
CA ASP A 403 33.33 -21.72 32.84
C ASP A 403 33.22 -23.21 33.23
N GLY A 404 33.78 -23.58 34.38
CA GLY A 404 33.79 -24.96 34.87
C GLY A 404 32.39 -25.55 35.06
N ARG A 405 31.37 -24.72 35.33
CA ARG A 405 29.97 -25.15 35.46
C ARG A 405 29.36 -25.65 34.16
N PHE A 406 29.93 -25.26 33.01
CA PHE A 406 29.45 -25.64 31.69
C PHE A 406 30.30 -26.72 31.02
N LYS A 407 31.24 -27.33 31.77
CA LYS A 407 32.08 -28.43 31.30
C LYS A 407 31.67 -29.74 31.96
N ASN A 408 31.60 -30.80 31.18
CA ASN A 408 31.40 -32.17 31.65
C ASN A 408 32.56 -33.06 31.20
N ASN A 409 32.73 -34.23 31.84
CA ASN A 409 33.75 -35.21 31.47
C ASN A 409 35.18 -34.65 31.34
N VAL A 410 35.57 -33.72 32.22
CA VAL A 410 36.91 -33.12 32.23
C VAL A 410 37.95 -34.19 32.59
N LYS A 411 38.96 -34.38 31.73
CA LYS A 411 40.03 -35.38 31.86
C LYS A 411 41.38 -34.74 31.54
N GLU A 412 42.46 -35.28 32.11
CA GLU A 412 43.84 -34.81 31.92
C GLU A 412 44.57 -35.62 30.82
N ASN A 413 43.97 -35.74 29.64
CA ASN A 413 44.47 -36.58 28.54
C ASN A 413 44.84 -35.79 27.27
N VAL A 414 45.28 -34.53 27.43
CA VAL A 414 45.82 -33.73 26.33
C VAL A 414 47.16 -34.30 25.90
N ILE A 415 47.38 -34.45 24.59
CA ILE A 415 48.66 -34.87 24.02
C ILE A 415 49.52 -33.62 23.76
N GLY A 416 50.73 -33.59 24.33
CA GLY A 416 51.65 -32.46 24.22
C GLY A 416 52.77 -32.67 23.19
N LEU A 417 53.96 -32.98 23.70
CA LEU A 417 55.24 -32.96 22.99
C LEU A 417 55.24 -33.89 21.79
N ASP A 418 54.66 -35.08 21.91
CA ASP A 418 54.64 -36.06 20.80
C ASP A 418 53.81 -35.59 19.58
N PHE A 419 52.75 -34.81 19.82
CA PHE A 419 51.98 -34.16 18.77
C PHE A 419 52.75 -32.96 18.20
N ILE A 420 53.26 -32.07 19.06
CA ILE A 420 53.95 -30.85 18.64
C ILE A 420 55.18 -31.15 17.78
N LEU A 421 55.96 -32.18 18.12
CA LEU A 421 57.16 -32.57 17.36
C LEU A 421 56.86 -33.11 15.95
N LYS A 422 55.62 -33.51 15.67
CA LYS A 422 55.20 -33.97 14.33
C LYS A 422 54.69 -32.84 13.44
N LEU A 423 54.48 -31.64 13.98
CA LEU A 423 54.04 -30.48 13.22
C LEU A 423 55.21 -29.91 12.41
N ARG A 424 54.93 -29.51 11.17
CA ARG A 424 55.90 -28.88 10.27
C ARG A 424 55.56 -27.41 10.04
N PRO A 425 56.24 -26.46 10.71
CA PRO A 425 56.10 -25.04 10.41
C PRO A 425 56.55 -24.74 8.98
N VAL A 426 55.81 -23.89 8.29
CA VAL A 426 56.10 -23.46 6.92
C VAL A 426 55.94 -21.94 6.78
N SER A 427 56.66 -21.35 5.83
CA SER A 427 56.37 -20.01 5.33
C SER A 427 55.81 -20.10 3.92
N TYR A 428 54.78 -19.32 3.61
CA TYR A 428 54.06 -19.40 2.33
C TYR A 428 53.50 -18.04 1.92
N ASN A 429 53.22 -17.91 0.62
CA ASN A 429 52.38 -16.87 0.04
C ASN A 429 51.02 -17.48 -0.29
N LEU A 430 49.95 -16.71 -0.11
CA LEU A 430 48.61 -17.18 -0.40
C LEU A 430 48.32 -17.06 -1.91
N ASP A 431 47.90 -18.15 -2.54
CA ASP A 431 47.44 -18.15 -3.93
C ASP A 431 45.95 -17.76 -3.99
N LEU A 432 45.72 -16.47 -4.27
CA LEU A 432 44.36 -15.92 -4.34
C LEU A 432 43.64 -16.29 -5.64
N ASP A 433 44.38 -16.61 -6.71
CA ASP A 433 43.77 -17.11 -7.95
C ASP A 433 43.20 -18.51 -7.71
N ALA A 434 43.92 -19.38 -7.00
CA ALA A 434 43.43 -20.70 -6.62
C ALA A 434 42.20 -20.62 -5.71
N ILE A 435 42.16 -19.67 -4.77
CA ILE A 435 40.98 -19.46 -3.90
C ILE A 435 39.79 -18.96 -4.72
N ALA A 436 39.98 -17.97 -5.59
CA ALA A 436 38.92 -17.46 -6.45
C ALA A 436 38.38 -18.56 -7.37
N GLN A 437 39.26 -19.40 -7.93
CA GLN A 437 38.85 -20.54 -8.75
C GLN A 437 38.07 -21.58 -7.95
N PHE A 438 38.49 -21.88 -6.71
CA PHE A 438 37.81 -22.83 -5.83
C PHE A 438 36.40 -22.34 -5.44
N ASN A 439 36.28 -21.07 -5.04
CA ASN A 439 35.00 -20.45 -4.69
C ASN A 439 34.14 -20.15 -5.92
N LYS A 440 34.72 -20.24 -7.13
CA LYS A 440 34.11 -19.84 -8.40
C LYS A 440 33.74 -18.35 -8.43
N THR A 441 34.57 -17.52 -7.80
CA THR A 441 34.44 -16.06 -7.79
C THR A 441 34.68 -15.51 -9.20
N PRO A 442 33.68 -14.86 -9.84
CA PRO A 442 33.85 -14.22 -11.14
C PRO A 442 34.89 -13.10 -11.11
N ASP A 443 35.59 -12.86 -12.22
CA ASP A 443 36.59 -11.78 -12.31
C ASP A 443 36.02 -10.39 -12.05
N SER A 444 34.72 -10.17 -12.34
CA SER A 444 34.02 -8.91 -12.02
C SER A 444 33.88 -8.64 -10.52
N LEU A 445 34.03 -9.68 -9.69
CA LEU A 445 33.98 -9.59 -8.23
C LEU A 445 35.38 -9.57 -7.58
N ARG A 446 36.44 -9.57 -8.37
CA ARG A 446 37.81 -9.66 -7.86
C ARG A 446 38.44 -8.28 -7.70
N LEU A 447 38.99 -8.03 -6.51
CA LEU A 447 39.74 -6.82 -6.20
C LEU A 447 41.22 -7.04 -6.51
N LYS A 448 41.58 -7.09 -7.79
CA LYS A 448 42.93 -7.49 -8.26
C LYS A 448 44.07 -6.70 -7.59
N ASP A 449 43.88 -5.42 -7.29
CA ASP A 449 44.89 -4.61 -6.60
C ASP A 449 45.09 -5.04 -5.14
N ALA A 450 43.99 -5.28 -4.40
CA ALA A 450 44.05 -5.76 -3.02
C ALA A 450 44.60 -7.19 -2.97
N GLU A 451 44.19 -8.03 -3.91
CA GLU A 451 44.70 -9.40 -4.05
C GLU A 451 46.21 -9.41 -4.32
N ARG A 452 46.70 -8.55 -5.22
CA ARG A 452 48.15 -8.44 -5.49
C ARG A 452 48.94 -8.09 -4.22
N LEU A 453 48.43 -7.16 -3.42
CA LEU A 453 49.08 -6.77 -2.15
C LEU A 453 49.06 -7.91 -1.12
N LYS A 454 47.98 -8.68 -1.07
CA LYS A 454 47.85 -9.82 -0.14
C LYS A 454 48.68 -11.03 -0.58
N ALA A 455 48.82 -11.27 -1.88
CA ALA A 455 49.60 -12.38 -2.42
C ALA A 455 51.11 -12.25 -2.16
N ILE A 456 51.66 -11.04 -2.13
CA ILE A 456 53.09 -10.82 -1.84
C ILE A 456 53.44 -10.93 -0.35
N GLU A 457 52.45 -10.94 0.54
CA GLU A 457 52.64 -11.07 1.99
C GLU A 457 53.11 -12.49 2.32
N ILE A 458 54.31 -12.61 2.91
CA ILE A 458 54.83 -13.89 3.41
C ILE A 458 54.20 -14.16 4.78
N GLN A 459 53.50 -15.27 4.90
CA GLN A 459 52.88 -15.73 6.13
C GLN A 459 53.62 -16.95 6.67
N SER A 460 53.61 -17.14 7.99
CA SER A 460 54.12 -18.34 8.65
C SER A 460 52.98 -19.11 9.31
N GLY A 461 53.01 -20.44 9.20
CA GLY A 461 51.91 -21.27 9.67
C GLY A 461 52.12 -22.76 9.44
N PHE A 462 51.01 -23.50 9.33
CA PHE A 462 50.97 -24.94 9.05
C PHE A 462 50.02 -25.26 7.90
N ILE A 463 50.26 -26.39 7.23
CA ILE A 463 49.33 -26.95 6.24
C ILE A 463 48.29 -27.81 6.98
N ALA A 464 47.02 -27.48 6.85
CA ALA A 464 45.95 -28.09 7.64
C ALA A 464 45.86 -29.62 7.51
N GLN A 465 46.07 -30.14 6.30
CA GLN A 465 46.08 -31.58 6.01
C GLN A 465 47.26 -32.30 6.69
N GLU A 466 48.41 -31.63 6.82
CA GLU A 466 49.57 -32.18 7.53
C GLU A 466 49.32 -32.21 9.05
N VAL A 467 48.65 -31.19 9.59
CA VAL A 467 48.23 -31.16 11.01
C VAL A 467 47.23 -32.28 11.30
N GLU A 468 46.24 -32.49 10.44
CA GLU A 468 45.29 -33.60 10.56
C GLU A 468 46.01 -34.94 10.64
N LYS A 469 46.92 -35.20 9.69
CA LYS A 469 47.72 -36.43 9.66
C LYS A 469 48.60 -36.58 10.91
N ALA A 470 49.20 -35.49 11.39
CA ALA A 470 50.00 -35.52 12.61
C ALA A 470 49.16 -35.88 13.84
N ALA A 471 47.94 -35.35 13.93
CA ALA A 471 47.01 -35.66 15.01
C ALA A 471 46.56 -37.14 14.96
N GLU A 472 46.24 -37.65 13.77
CA GLU A 472 45.88 -39.06 13.57
C GLU A 472 47.00 -40.04 13.97
N LEU A 473 48.25 -39.72 13.63
CA LEU A 473 49.42 -40.55 13.96
C LEU A 473 49.61 -40.77 15.47
N VAL A 474 49.16 -39.84 16.30
CA VAL A 474 49.27 -39.90 17.76
C VAL A 474 47.93 -40.24 18.43
N GLY A 475 46.89 -40.55 17.64
CA GLY A 475 45.56 -40.83 18.16
C GLY A 475 44.89 -39.63 18.82
N TYR A 476 45.25 -38.40 18.42
CA TYR A 476 44.69 -37.18 18.98
C TYR A 476 43.52 -36.67 18.15
N ASP A 477 42.32 -36.60 18.76
CA ASP A 477 41.16 -35.95 18.16
C ASP A 477 41.27 -34.42 18.30
N PHE A 478 42.14 -33.82 17.49
CA PHE A 478 42.45 -32.40 17.56
C PHE A 478 41.38 -31.55 16.85
N HIS A 479 40.47 -30.96 17.62
CA HIS A 479 39.39 -30.12 17.13
C HIS A 479 39.83 -28.75 16.53
N GLY A 480 41.13 -28.45 16.53
CA GLY A 480 41.69 -27.25 15.90
C GLY A 480 41.77 -27.33 14.37
N VAL A 481 41.63 -28.51 13.78
CA VAL A 481 41.52 -28.69 12.32
C VAL A 481 40.05 -28.58 11.90
N ASP A 482 39.73 -27.58 11.09
CA ASP A 482 38.41 -27.45 10.48
C ASP A 482 38.39 -28.20 9.14
N LYS A 483 37.77 -29.38 9.15
CA LYS A 483 37.72 -30.29 8.00
C LYS A 483 36.61 -29.86 7.02
N PRO A 484 36.82 -29.98 5.70
CA PRO A 484 35.79 -29.66 4.72
C PRO A 484 34.58 -30.60 4.89
N LYS A 485 33.39 -30.02 5.05
CA LYS A 485 32.14 -30.78 5.25
C LYS A 485 31.47 -31.23 3.96
N ASN A 486 31.89 -30.65 2.83
CA ASN A 486 31.37 -30.93 1.49
C ASN A 486 32.41 -30.51 0.44
N PRO A 487 32.23 -30.88 -0.86
CA PRO A 487 33.18 -30.55 -1.92
C PRO A 487 33.41 -29.05 -2.19
N LYS A 488 32.54 -28.17 -1.64
CA LYS A 488 32.64 -26.71 -1.77
C LYS A 488 33.29 -26.05 -0.54
N SER A 489 33.63 -26.82 0.49
CA SER A 489 34.36 -26.31 1.67
C SER A 489 35.84 -26.67 1.54
N HIS A 490 36.71 -25.85 2.12
CA HIS A 490 38.15 -26.12 2.21
C HIS A 490 38.58 -26.30 3.67
N TYR A 491 39.80 -26.77 3.89
CA TYR A 491 40.39 -26.90 5.22
C TYR A 491 40.64 -25.52 5.88
N GLY A 492 40.61 -25.49 7.20
CA GLY A 492 41.04 -24.36 8.03
C GLY A 492 41.78 -24.80 9.29
N LEU A 493 42.52 -23.88 9.90
CA LEU A 493 43.21 -24.09 11.18
C LEU A 493 42.82 -23.03 12.20
N ARG A 494 42.55 -23.48 13.43
CA ARG A 494 42.28 -22.63 14.59
C ARG A 494 43.53 -22.54 15.45
N TYR A 495 44.38 -21.55 15.17
CA TYR A 495 45.68 -21.40 15.83
C TYR A 495 45.60 -21.30 17.36
N ALA A 496 44.53 -20.74 17.91
CA ALA A 496 44.32 -20.66 19.36
C ALA A 496 44.25 -22.06 20.03
N GLU A 497 43.80 -23.09 19.31
CA GLU A 497 43.66 -24.44 19.87
C GLU A 497 45.00 -25.16 20.07
N PHE A 498 46.08 -24.66 19.46
CA PHE A 498 47.43 -25.20 19.69
C PHE A 498 48.00 -24.79 21.04
N VAL A 499 47.46 -23.76 21.70
CA VAL A 499 47.97 -23.28 23.00
C VAL A 499 47.93 -24.38 24.05
N VAL A 500 46.87 -25.17 24.11
CA VAL A 500 46.71 -26.22 25.14
C VAL A 500 47.70 -27.39 24.94
N PRO A 501 47.87 -27.95 23.72
CA PRO A 501 48.97 -28.90 23.44
C PRO A 501 50.37 -28.31 23.68
N LEU A 502 50.60 -27.04 23.36
CA LEU A 502 51.89 -26.39 23.62
C LEU A 502 52.20 -26.30 25.12
N VAL A 503 51.20 -25.93 25.94
CA VAL A 503 51.35 -25.93 27.40
C VAL A 503 51.71 -27.32 27.90
N LYS A 504 51.02 -28.37 27.42
CA LYS A 504 51.31 -29.75 27.81
C LYS A 504 52.70 -30.20 27.34
N ALA A 505 53.11 -29.82 26.14
CA ALA A 505 54.44 -30.11 25.61
C ALA A 505 55.55 -29.47 26.47
N VAL A 506 55.36 -28.23 26.92
CA VAL A 506 56.32 -27.56 27.82
C VAL A 506 56.38 -28.25 29.18
N GLN A 507 55.24 -28.71 29.72
CA GLN A 507 55.22 -29.49 30.96
C GLN A 507 56.00 -30.80 30.83
N GLU A 508 55.74 -31.57 29.76
CA GLU A 508 56.44 -32.82 29.47
C GLU A 508 57.95 -32.59 29.23
N GLN A 509 58.30 -31.52 28.51
CA GLN A 509 59.70 -31.16 28.29
C GLN A 509 60.41 -30.78 29.60
N GLN A 510 59.72 -30.10 30.52
CA GLN A 510 60.29 -29.76 31.82
C GLN A 510 60.57 -31.02 32.65
N GLU A 511 59.68 -32.02 32.63
CA GLU A 511 59.90 -33.31 33.29
C GLU A 511 61.14 -34.04 32.73
N ILE A 512 61.34 -34.02 31.41
CA ILE A 512 62.52 -34.58 30.76
C ILE A 512 63.79 -33.84 31.21
N ILE A 513 63.74 -32.50 31.28
CA ILE A 513 64.88 -31.68 31.70
C ILE A 513 65.27 -32.00 33.15
N GLU A 514 64.31 -32.10 34.07
CA GLU A 514 64.60 -32.45 35.47
C GLU A 514 65.18 -33.87 35.59
N SER A 515 64.63 -34.84 34.85
CA SER A 515 65.17 -36.21 34.78
C SER A 515 66.61 -36.24 34.25
N GLN A 516 66.91 -35.46 33.19
CA GLN A 516 68.26 -35.34 32.65
C GLN A 516 69.22 -34.69 33.65
N LYS A 517 68.79 -33.68 34.40
CA LYS A 517 69.62 -33.05 35.46
C LYS A 517 69.97 -34.05 36.55
N GLU A 518 69.00 -34.83 37.03
CA GLU A 518 69.25 -35.87 38.04
C GLU A 518 70.27 -36.92 37.53
N GLN A 519 70.15 -37.34 36.27
CA GLN A 519 71.11 -38.26 35.65
C GLN A 519 72.50 -37.66 35.54
N ILE A 520 72.62 -36.38 35.16
CA ILE A 520 73.90 -35.67 35.10
C ILE A 520 74.54 -35.62 36.50
N THR A 521 73.78 -35.26 37.54
CA THR A 521 74.28 -35.25 38.92
C THR A 521 74.77 -36.64 39.37
N LEU A 522 74.06 -37.70 39.00
CA LEU A 522 74.48 -39.07 39.33
C LEU A 522 75.76 -39.47 38.57
N LEU A 523 75.90 -39.06 37.31
CA LEU A 523 77.09 -39.30 36.49
C LEU A 523 78.30 -38.53 37.03
N GLU A 524 78.14 -37.26 37.40
CA GLU A 524 79.18 -36.45 38.04
C GLU A 524 79.66 -37.12 39.35
N ALA A 525 78.74 -37.54 40.22
CA ALA A 525 79.08 -38.25 41.46
C ALA A 525 79.75 -39.61 41.24
N ARG A 526 79.58 -40.23 40.07
CA ARG A 526 80.28 -41.47 39.69
C ARG A 526 81.68 -41.15 39.14
N LEU A 527 81.81 -40.08 38.36
CA LEU A 527 83.08 -39.61 37.82
C LEU A 527 84.04 -39.25 38.96
N ASP A 528 83.57 -38.47 39.94
CA ASP A 528 84.34 -38.09 41.13
C ASP A 528 84.87 -39.33 41.89
N ARG A 529 84.04 -40.38 41.99
CA ARG A 529 84.44 -41.65 42.62
C ARG A 529 85.50 -42.40 41.82
N MET A 530 85.43 -42.38 40.50
CA MET A 530 86.44 -43.02 39.65
C MET A 530 87.75 -42.24 39.65
N GLU A 531 87.70 -40.91 39.62
CA GLU A 531 88.89 -40.06 39.73
C GLU A 531 89.61 -40.23 41.08
N ALA A 532 88.86 -40.44 42.17
CA ALA A 532 89.43 -40.78 43.47
C ALA A 532 90.18 -42.13 43.44
N LEU A 533 89.58 -43.16 42.82
CA LEU A 533 90.22 -44.49 42.70
C LEU A 533 91.49 -44.46 41.83
N ILE A 534 91.51 -43.66 40.76
CA ILE A 534 92.69 -43.52 39.90
C ILE A 534 93.83 -42.77 40.62
N LYS A 535 93.50 -41.82 41.50
CA LYS A 535 94.49 -41.14 42.35
C LYS A 535 95.09 -42.05 43.42
N ASP A 536 94.37 -43.07 43.86
CA ASP A 536 94.87 -44.05 44.84
C ASP A 536 95.76 -45.15 44.20
N GLU A 537 95.78 -45.26 42.87
CA GLU A 537 96.61 -46.22 42.10
C GLU A 537 97.88 -45.62 41.46
N GLN A 538 98.10 -44.30 41.59
CA GLN A 538 99.35 -43.60 41.22
C GLN A 538 100.18 -43.27 42.45
#